data_AF-A0A3D4TE62-F1
#
_entry.id   AF-A0A3D4TE62-F1
#
_cell.length_a   1.000
_cell.length_b   1.000
_cell.length_c   1.000
_cell.angle_alpha   90.00
_cell.angle_beta   90.00
_cell.angle_gamma   90.00
#
_symmetry.space_group_name_H-M   'P 1'
#
loop_
_entity.id
_entity.type
_entity.pdbx_description
1 polymer ?
#
loop_
_entity_poly.entity_id
_entity_poly.type
_entity_poly.pdbx_seq_one_letter_code
_entity_poly.pdbx_strand_id
1 'polypeptide(L)' 'MAFSQQNVSLNKQAVLRSIQKHEQALIGLSDQVWGFAEIAMREHQSAKVLADYAEKQGFRVTKNIAEIPTAFIA' A
#
# COMPACT_ATOMS: atom_id res chain seq x y z
N MET A 1 12.32 24.88 11.44
CA MET A 1 13.50 24.02 11.73
C MET A 1 13.74 23.13 10.52
N ALA A 2 14.78 23.39 9.74
CA ALA A 2 15.14 22.55 8.61
C ALA A 2 16.18 21.53 9.09
N PHE A 3 15.82 20.25 9.10
CA PHE A 3 16.79 19.17 9.37
C PHE A 3 17.76 19.09 8.20
N SER A 4 18.98 19.56 8.39
CA SER A 4 20.06 19.46 7.41
C SER A 4 20.60 18.02 7.40
N GLN A 5 20.09 17.16 6.51
CA GLN A 5 20.74 15.89 6.20
C GLN A 5 21.88 16.14 5.22
N GLN A 6 23.03 16.53 5.75
CA GLN A 6 24.26 16.64 4.97
C GLN A 6 24.68 15.23 4.50
N ASN A 7 24.47 14.97 3.19
CA ASN A 7 24.80 13.76 2.43
C ASN A 7 23.87 12.55 2.60
N VAL A 8 22.64 12.68 2.09
CA VAL A 8 21.74 11.54 1.81
C VAL A 8 22.37 10.66 0.71
N SER A 9 22.60 9.37 1.00
CA SER A 9 23.15 8.42 0.01
C SER A 9 22.27 8.33 -1.25
N LEU A 10 22.86 7.96 -2.40
CA LEU A 10 22.12 7.82 -3.65
C LEU A 10 20.92 6.86 -3.53
N ASN A 11 21.11 5.75 -2.82
CA ASN A 11 20.02 4.79 -2.53
C ASN A 11 18.91 5.45 -1.72
N LYS A 12 19.23 6.20 -0.66
CA LYS A 12 18.24 6.89 0.16
C LYS A 12 17.49 7.97 -0.64
N GLN A 13 18.18 8.71 -1.51
CA GLN A 13 17.52 9.66 -2.40
C GLN A 13 16.57 8.97 -3.40
N ALA A 14 16.97 7.82 -3.95
CA ALA A 14 16.13 7.05 -4.85
C ALA A 14 14.84 6.55 -4.14
N VAL A 15 14.97 6.07 -2.91
CA VAL A 15 13.82 5.67 -2.09
C VAL A 15 12.92 6.86 -1.76
N LEU A 16 13.47 8.02 -1.38
CA LEU A 16 12.68 9.23 -1.13
C LEU A 16 11.88 9.67 -2.36
N ARG A 17 12.49 9.66 -3.55
CA ARG A 17 11.78 9.92 -4.82
C ARG A 17 10.69 8.89 -5.10
N SER A 18 10.95 7.63 -4.79
CA SER A 18 9.94 6.58 -4.91
C SER A 18 8.75 6.85 -3.98
N ILE A 19 8.99 7.20 -2.72
CA ILE A 19 7.92 7.53 -1.77
C ILE A 19 7.07 8.69 -2.31
N GLN A 20 7.70 9.79 -2.74
CA GLN A 20 7.01 10.94 -3.33
C GLN A 20 6.18 10.56 -4.57
N LYS A 21 6.72 9.67 -5.42
CA LYS A 21 6.01 9.17 -6.60
C LYS A 21 4.70 8.43 -6.24
N HIS A 22 4.68 7.69 -5.14
CA HIS A 22 3.52 6.87 -4.75
C HIS A 22 2.60 7.55 -3.71
N GLU A 23 3.01 8.69 -3.15
CA GLU A 23 2.34 9.37 -2.05
C GLU A 23 0.84 9.58 -2.28
N GLN A 24 0.46 10.23 -3.37
CA GLN A 24 -0.96 10.53 -3.65
C GLN A 24 -1.81 9.26 -3.79
N ALA A 25 -1.25 8.22 -4.42
CA ALA A 25 -1.95 6.95 -4.60
C ALA A 25 -2.13 6.22 -3.27
N LEU A 26 -1.12 6.25 -2.40
CA LEU A 26 -1.18 5.63 -1.07
C LEU A 26 -2.14 6.38 -0.13
N ILE A 27 -2.17 7.72 -0.19
CA ILE A 27 -3.14 8.54 0.55
C ILE A 27 -4.56 8.18 0.09
N GLY A 28 -4.83 8.20 -1.21
CA GLY A 28 -6.15 7.84 -1.75
C GLY A 28 -6.57 6.41 -1.39
N LEU A 29 -5.63 5.46 -1.43
CA LEU A 29 -5.86 4.08 -1.01
C LEU A 29 -6.25 4.00 0.48
N SER A 30 -5.55 4.75 1.34
CA SER A 30 -5.88 4.84 2.77
C SER A 30 -7.28 5.41 2.98
N ASP A 31 -7.63 6.51 2.30
CA ASP A 31 -8.95 7.13 2.39
C ASP A 31 -10.07 6.17 1.97
N GLN A 32 -9.84 5.37 0.92
CA GLN A 32 -10.78 4.33 0.49
C GLN A 32 -10.98 3.25 1.54
N VAL A 33 -9.89 2.70 2.10
CA VAL A 33 -9.95 1.66 3.14
C VAL A 33 -10.73 2.16 4.36
N TRP A 34 -10.44 3.37 4.84
CA TRP A 34 -11.19 3.98 5.94
C TRP A 34 -12.65 4.26 5.57
N GLY A 35 -12.92 4.66 4.34
CA GLY A 35 -14.27 4.96 3.85
C GLY A 35 -15.18 3.73 3.73
N PHE A 36 -14.63 2.52 3.58
CA PHE A 36 -15.43 1.30 3.54
C PHE A 36 -16.00 0.91 4.91
N ALA A 37 -15.33 1.30 6.01
CA ALA A 37 -15.77 1.04 7.38
C ALA A 37 -16.14 -0.44 7.65
N GLU A 38 -15.42 -1.37 7.01
CA GLU A 38 -15.66 -2.80 7.16
C GLU A 38 -15.07 -3.33 8.48
N ILE A 39 -15.72 -4.33 9.06
CA ILE A 39 -15.24 -4.99 10.27
C ILE A 39 -14.30 -6.15 9.92
N ALA A 40 -13.42 -6.47 10.87
CA ALA A 40 -12.45 -7.56 10.74
C ALA A 40 -13.10 -8.90 10.31
N MET A 41 -12.40 -9.63 9.45
CA MET A 41 -12.84 -10.86 8.76
C MET A 41 -14.02 -10.69 7.79
N ARG A 42 -14.44 -9.45 7.49
CA ARG A 42 -15.50 -9.15 6.52
C ARG A 42 -15.12 -7.99 5.58
N GLU A 43 -13.85 -7.61 5.57
CA GLU A 43 -13.27 -6.53 4.78
C GLU A 43 -13.06 -6.86 3.30
N HIS A 44 -14.14 -7.21 2.59
CA HIS A 44 -14.07 -7.61 1.18
C HIS A 44 -13.60 -6.47 0.27
N GLN A 45 -14.08 -5.24 0.50
CA GLN A 45 -13.73 -4.10 -0.32
C GLN A 45 -12.30 -3.63 -0.03
N SER A 46 -11.94 -3.59 1.25
CA SER A 46 -10.61 -3.17 1.71
C SER A 46 -9.54 -4.17 1.26
N ALA A 47 -9.78 -5.47 1.44
CA ALA A 47 -8.85 -6.50 0.97
C ALA A 47 -8.68 -6.45 -0.56
N LYS A 48 -9.78 -6.27 -1.30
CA LYS A 48 -9.74 -6.14 -2.76
C LYS A 48 -8.92 -4.93 -3.21
N VAL A 49 -9.17 -3.75 -2.65
CA VAL A 49 -8.48 -2.53 -3.12
C VAL A 49 -6.98 -2.59 -2.84
N LEU A 50 -6.57 -3.16 -1.70
CA LEU A 50 -5.17 -3.35 -1.34
C LEU A 50 -4.48 -4.36 -2.27
N ALA A 51 -5.12 -5.51 -2.48
CA ALA A 51 -4.61 -6.57 -3.34
C ALA A 51 -4.48 -6.09 -4.80
N ASP A 52 -5.51 -5.42 -5.33
CA ASP A 52 -5.50 -4.88 -6.68
C ASP A 52 -4.45 -3.77 -6.86
N TYR A 53 -4.19 -2.95 -5.82
CA TYR A 53 -3.11 -1.96 -5.85
C TYR A 53 -1.74 -2.64 -5.91
N ALA A 54 -1.52 -3.68 -5.11
CA ALA A 54 -0.27 -4.44 -5.14
C ALA A 54 -0.04 -5.10 -6.51
N GLU A 55 -1.05 -5.74 -7.11
CA GLU A 55 -0.96 -6.28 -8.47
C GLU A 55 -0.56 -5.21 -9.49
N LYS A 56 -1.15 -4.00 -9.40
CA LYS A 56 -0.81 -2.87 -10.28
C LYS A 56 0.62 -2.35 -10.11
N GLN A 57 1.21 -2.48 -8.91
CA GLN A 57 2.61 -2.13 -8.67
C GLN A 57 3.59 -3.23 -9.13
N GLY A 58 3.07 -4.33 -9.70
CA GLY A 58 3.88 -5.43 -10.24
C GLY A 58 4.15 -6.57 -9.27
N PHE A 59 3.48 -6.59 -8.11
CA PHE A 59 3.55 -7.72 -7.17
C PHE A 59 2.77 -8.92 -7.69
N ARG A 60 3.19 -10.12 -7.30
CA ARG A 60 2.46 -11.35 -7.60
C ARG A 60 1.51 -11.63 -6.45
N VAL A 61 0.23 -11.36 -6.65
CA VAL A 61 -0.76 -11.52 -5.60
C VAL A 61 -1.42 -12.90 -5.64
N THR A 62 -1.51 -13.54 -4.48
CA THR A 62 -2.33 -14.75 -4.27
C THR A 62 -3.43 -14.42 -3.28
N LYS A 63 -4.69 -14.58 -3.69
CA LYS A 63 -5.91 -14.27 -2.89
C LYS A 63 -6.51 -15.57 -2.33
N ASN A 64 -7.42 -15.46 -1.36
CA ASN A 64 -8.15 -16.58 -0.73
C ASN A 64 -7.25 -17.59 0.01
N ILE A 65 -6.26 -17.10 0.75
CA ILE A 65 -5.30 -17.96 1.45
C ILE A 65 -5.97 -18.64 2.64
N ALA A 66 -5.71 -19.93 2.83
CA ALA A 66 -6.24 -20.73 3.94
C ALA A 66 -7.77 -20.64 4.05
N GLU A 67 -8.47 -20.62 2.91
CA GLU A 67 -9.93 -20.51 2.82
C GLU A 67 -10.51 -19.21 3.40
N ILE A 68 -9.68 -18.19 3.63
CA ILE A 68 -10.09 -16.86 4.10
C ILE A 68 -10.28 -15.95 2.88
N PRO A 69 -11.52 -15.55 2.52
CA PRO A 69 -11.79 -14.81 1.28
C PRO A 69 -11.13 -13.43 1.20
N THR A 70 -10.78 -12.83 2.34
CA THR A 70 -10.14 -11.52 2.43
C THR A 70 -8.61 -11.60 2.58
N ALA A 71 -8.04 -12.80 2.76
CA ALA A 71 -6.61 -12.96 2.94
C ALA A 71 -5.88 -13.00 1.59
N PHE A 72 -4.77 -12.26 1.48
CA PHE A 72 -3.88 -12.28 0.32
C PHE A 72 -2.41 -12.09 0.71
N ILE A 73 -1.50 -12.53 -0.16
CA ILE A 73 -0.05 -12.24 -0.14
C ILE A 73 0.32 -11.54 -1.43
N ALA A 74 1.31 -10.66 -1.40
CA ALA A 74 1.80 -9.87 -2.53
C ALA A 74 3.33 -9.92 -2.61
#